data_AF-R4MED0-F1
#
_entry.id   AF-R4MED0-F1
#
_cell.length_a   1.000
_cell.length_b   1.000
_cell.length_c   1.000
_cell.angle_alpha   90.00
_cell.angle_beta   90.00
_cell.angle_gamma   90.00
#
_symmetry.space_group_name_H-M   'P 1'
#
loop_
_entity.id
_entity.type
_entity.pdbx_description
1 polymer ?
#
loop_
_entity_poly.entity_id
_entity_poly.type
_entity_poly.pdbx_seq_one_letter_code
_entity_poly.pdbx_strand_id
1 'polypeptide(L)'
;MDFGALPPEINSARIYSGPGSRPLMQAAAAWQRLANELTATAASYSSVISGLTGDDWLGPSALSMAAAAVPYVAWMRATAASAEQAAA
;
A
#
# COMPACT_ATOMS: atom_id res chain seq x y z
N MET A 1 -26.15 -1.54 -16.60
CA MET A 1 -25.90 -0.91 -17.91
C MET A 1 -26.18 -1.95 -18.98
N ASP A 2 -26.82 -1.58 -20.08
CA ASP A 2 -27.02 -2.45 -21.25
C ASP A 2 -26.27 -1.87 -22.46
N PHE A 3 -25.14 -2.47 -22.81
CA PHE A 3 -24.34 -2.09 -23.98
C PHE A 3 -24.84 -2.75 -25.27
N GLY A 4 -25.66 -3.81 -25.18
CA GLY A 4 -26.18 -4.56 -26.32
C GLY A 4 -27.29 -3.83 -27.07
N ALA A 5 -27.92 -2.85 -26.43
CA ALA A 5 -28.89 -1.94 -27.06
C ALA A 5 -28.24 -0.93 -28.04
N LEU A 6 -26.90 -0.81 -28.06
CA LEU A 6 -26.18 0.13 -28.93
C LEU A 6 -25.62 -0.57 -30.19
N PRO A 7 -25.61 0.10 -31.34
CA PRO A 7 -24.99 -0.45 -32.54
C PRO A 7 -23.46 -0.57 -32.36
N PRO A 8 -22.80 -1.51 -33.07
CA PRO A 8 -21.41 -1.86 -32.84
C PRO A 8 -20.44 -0.69 -33.04
N GLU A 9 -20.76 0.28 -33.89
CA GLU A 9 -19.97 1.49 -34.14
C GLU A 9 -19.79 2.33 -32.88
N ILE A 10 -20.81 2.39 -32.01
CA ILE A 10 -20.77 3.19 -30.78
C ILE A 10 -19.87 2.54 -29.74
N ASN A 11 -20.03 1.23 -29.51
CA ASN A 11 -19.19 0.51 -28.56
C ASN A 11 -17.73 0.44 -29.06
N SER A 12 -17.53 0.28 -30.37
CA SER A 12 -16.20 0.30 -31.00
C SER A 12 -15.54 1.66 -30.87
N ALA A 13 -16.23 2.74 -31.23
CA ALA A 13 -15.68 4.09 -31.10
C ALA A 13 -15.28 4.39 -29.66
N ARG A 14 -16.09 3.98 -28.67
CA ARG A 14 -15.75 4.14 -27.24
C ARG A 14 -14.49 3.39 -26.84
N ILE A 15 -14.35 2.11 -27.21
CA ILE A 15 -13.21 1.28 -26.77
C ILE A 15 -11.89 1.61 -27.49
N TYR A 16 -11.95 2.03 -28.76
CA TYR A 16 -10.77 2.39 -29.55
C TYR A 16 -10.35 3.86 -29.40
N SER A 17 -11.16 4.67 -28.71
CA SER A 17 -10.80 6.03 -28.33
C SER A 17 -10.18 6.08 -26.93
N GLY A 18 -9.39 7.12 -26.66
CA GLY A 18 -8.86 7.40 -25.31
C GLY A 18 -7.40 7.02 -25.10
N PRO A 19 -6.90 7.14 -23.85
CA PRO A 19 -5.46 7.09 -23.55
C PRO A 19 -4.87 5.67 -23.44
N GLY A 20 -5.68 4.63 -23.62
CA GLY A 20 -5.25 3.24 -23.44
C GLY A 20 -4.91 2.88 -21.99
N SER A 21 -4.15 1.78 -21.80
CA SER A 21 -3.83 1.23 -20.47
C SER A 21 -2.68 1.92 -19.74
N ARG A 22 -1.89 2.77 -20.41
CA ARG A 22 -0.68 3.37 -19.85
C ARG A 22 -0.92 4.11 -18.51
N PRO A 23 -1.99 4.91 -18.33
CA PRO A 23 -2.25 5.54 -17.03
C PRO A 23 -2.49 4.52 -15.91
N LEU A 24 -3.18 3.42 -16.18
CA LEU A 24 -3.42 2.35 -15.21
C LEU A 24 -2.12 1.63 -14.85
N MET A 25 -1.25 1.35 -15.82
CA MET A 25 0.06 0.75 -15.55
C MET A 25 0.95 1.67 -14.69
N GLN A 26 0.88 2.98 -14.89
CA GLN A 26 1.61 3.95 -14.06
C GLN A 26 1.06 3.99 -12.63
N ALA A 27 -0.27 3.94 -12.48
CA ALA A 27 -0.91 3.85 -11.17
C ALA A 27 -0.53 2.57 -10.44
N ALA A 28 -0.56 1.42 -11.11
CA ALA A 28 -0.12 0.13 -10.56
C ALA A 28 1.34 0.20 -10.07
N ALA A 29 2.25 0.75 -10.88
CA ALA A 29 3.65 0.93 -10.49
C ALA A 29 3.83 1.91 -9.32
N ALA A 30 2.94 2.89 -9.15
CA ALA A 30 2.96 3.78 -8.00
C ALA A 30 2.46 3.09 -6.73
N TRP A 31 1.38 2.30 -6.81
CA TRP A 31 0.87 1.50 -5.71
C TRP A 31 1.87 0.45 -5.24
N GLN A 32 2.56 -0.23 -6.16
CA GLN A 32 3.62 -1.18 -5.81
C GLN A 32 4.77 -0.51 -5.07
N ARG A 33 5.19 0.69 -5.49
CA ARG A 33 6.23 1.44 -4.79
C ARG A 33 5.78 1.83 -3.38
N LEU A 34 4.55 2.28 -3.22
CA LEU A 34 4.00 2.63 -1.90
C LEU A 34 3.95 1.41 -0.97
N ALA A 35 3.54 0.25 -1.48
CA ALA A 35 3.58 -1.00 -0.72
C ALA A 35 4.99 -1.34 -0.22
N ASN A 36 5.98 -1.27 -1.12
CA ASN A 36 7.37 -1.57 -0.78
C ASN A 36 7.91 -0.62 0.30
N GLU A 37 7.66 0.68 0.17
CA GLU A 37 8.10 1.68 1.15
C GLU A 37 7.43 1.51 2.52
N LEU A 38 6.13 1.21 2.55
CA LEU A 38 5.40 0.93 3.80
C LEU A 38 5.94 -0.32 4.50
N THR A 39 6.20 -1.39 3.75
CA THR A 39 6.79 -2.63 4.27
C THR A 39 8.19 -2.40 4.82
N ALA A 40 9.05 -1.69 4.07
CA ALA A 40 10.41 -1.35 4.50
C ALA A 40 10.39 -0.47 5.76
N THR A 41 9.51 0.52 5.81
CA THR A 41 9.36 1.41 6.97
C THR A 41 8.86 0.66 8.20
N ALA A 42 7.88 -0.24 8.04
CA ALA A 42 7.41 -1.09 9.14
C ALA A 42 8.51 -2.02 9.69
N ALA A 43 9.39 -2.53 8.82
CA ALA A 43 10.56 -3.31 9.24
C ALA A 43 11.58 -2.46 10.01
N SER A 44 11.86 -1.23 9.54
CA SER A 44 12.73 -0.26 10.24
C SER A 44 12.20 0.07 11.64
N TYR A 45 10.90 0.36 11.78
CA TYR A 45 10.25 0.56 13.08
C TYR A 45 10.42 -0.65 13.99
N SER A 46 10.22 -1.86 13.46
CA SER A 46 10.38 -3.09 14.25
C SER A 46 11.81 -3.23 14.76
N SER A 47 12.82 -2.91 13.95
CA SER A 47 14.23 -2.92 14.35
C SER A 47 14.52 -1.94 15.49
N VAL A 48 14.03 -0.70 15.40
CA VAL A 48 14.25 0.32 16.43
C VAL A 48 13.57 -0.06 17.74
N ILE A 49 12.32 -0.58 17.67
CA ILE A 49 11.58 -1.05 18.84
C ILE A 49 12.31 -2.22 19.51
N SER A 50 12.82 -3.17 18.73
CA SER A 50 13.60 -4.29 19.25
C SER A 50 14.84 -3.81 20.02
N GLY A 51 15.61 -2.86 19.46
CA GLY A 51 16.76 -2.26 20.17
C GLY A 51 16.34 -1.54 21.45
N LEU A 52 15.26 -0.76 21.42
CA LEU A 52 14.71 -0.08 22.60
C LEU A 52 14.39 -1.05 23.76
N THR A 53 13.86 -2.23 23.43
CA THR A 53 13.43 -3.22 24.44
C THR A 53 14.50 -4.25 24.79
N GLY A 54 15.59 -4.33 24.01
CA GLY A 54 16.62 -5.36 24.12
C GLY A 54 17.98 -4.86 24.61
N ASP A 55 18.26 -3.56 24.48
CA ASP A 55 19.57 -2.97 24.79
C ASP A 55 19.51 -2.11 26.08
N ASP A 56 20.31 -1.03 26.18
CA ASP A 56 20.58 -0.31 27.44
C ASP A 56 19.36 0.38 28.08
N TRP A 57 18.31 0.69 27.32
CA TRP A 57 17.15 1.43 27.83
C TRP A 57 16.05 0.47 28.31
N LEU A 58 16.32 -0.28 29.38
CA LEU A 58 15.37 -1.26 29.94
C LEU A 58 14.42 -0.63 30.96
N GLY A 59 13.17 -1.09 30.97
CA GLY A 59 12.20 -0.79 32.02
C GLY A 59 10.81 -0.38 31.52
N PRO A 60 9.91 -0.01 32.45
CA PRO A 60 8.50 0.28 32.13
C PRO A 60 8.30 1.38 31.08
N SER A 61 9.18 2.38 31.05
CA SER A 61 9.12 3.48 30.07
C SER A 61 9.44 3.02 28.65
N ALA A 62 10.43 2.14 28.47
CA ALA A 62 10.76 1.57 27.17
C ALA A 62 9.63 0.64 26.64
N LEU A 63 9.05 -0.16 27.53
CA LEU A 63 7.88 -0.98 27.21
C LEU A 63 6.67 -0.11 26.82
N SER A 64 6.44 1.00 27.51
CA SER A 64 5.37 1.94 27.18
C SER A 64 5.57 2.58 25.81
N MET A 65 6.80 2.98 25.46
CA MET A 65 7.13 3.52 24.14
C MET A 65 6.96 2.47 23.02
N ALA A 66 7.43 1.24 23.25
CA ALA A 66 7.24 0.13 22.32
C ALA A 66 5.75 -0.14 22.06
N ALA A 67 4.93 -0.18 23.11
CA ALA A 67 3.50 -0.39 23.01
C ALA A 67 2.78 0.73 22.23
N ALA A 68 3.21 1.99 22.41
CA ALA A 68 2.63 3.13 21.71
C ALA A 68 2.83 3.08 20.18
N ALA A 69 3.91 2.45 19.70
CA ALA A 69 4.20 2.32 18.28
C ALA A 69 3.43 1.19 17.57
N VAL A 70 2.90 0.21 18.31
CA VAL A 70 2.24 -0.99 17.76
C VAL A 70 1.11 -0.65 16.77
N PRO A 71 0.15 0.26 17.08
CA PRO A 71 -0.95 0.54 16.16
C PRO A 71 -0.49 1.11 14.83
N TYR A 72 0.57 1.92 14.84
CA TYR A 72 1.10 2.54 13.62
C TYR A 72 1.83 1.53 12.73
N VAL A 73 2.61 0.63 13.33
CA VAL A 73 3.25 -0.48 12.59
C VAL A 73 2.21 -1.42 12.00
N ALA A 74 1.13 -1.72 12.74
CA ALA A 74 0.02 -2.52 12.23
C ALA A 74 -0.68 -1.84 11.04
N TRP A 75 -0.93 -0.52 11.13
CA TRP A 75 -1.48 0.26 10.04
C TRP A 75 -0.58 0.25 8.79
N MET A 76 0.74 0.42 8.95
CA MET A 76 1.67 0.38 7.82
C MET A 76 1.61 -0.95 7.09
N ARG A 77 1.60 -2.08 7.82
CA ARG A 77 1.52 -3.42 7.22
C ARG A 77 0.19 -3.66 6.51
N ALA A 78 -0.93 -3.28 7.12
CA ALA A 78 -2.25 -3.44 6.51
C ALA A 78 -2.40 -2.58 5.24
N THR A 79 -1.87 -1.35 5.28
CA THR A 79 -1.91 -0.43 4.13
C THR A 79 -0.97 -0.90 3.02
N ALA A 80 0.19 -1.47 3.36
CA ALA A 80 1.08 -2.10 2.39
C ALA A 80 0.35 -3.22 1.62
N ALA A 81 -0.33 -4.13 2.32
CA ALA A 81 -1.09 -5.20 1.68
C ALA A 81 -2.22 -4.67 0.77
N SER A 82 -2.92 -3.61 1.20
CA SER A 82 -3.93 -2.94 0.37
C SER A 82 -3.34 -2.29 -0.87
N ALA A 83 -2.15 -1.69 -0.75
CA ALA A 83 -1.41 -1.11 -1.88
C ALA A 83 -0.89 -2.18 -2.85
N GLU A 84 -0.44 -3.34 -2.36
CA GLU A 84 -0.09 -4.49 -3.22
C GLU A 84 -1.31 -4.98 -4.01
N GLN A 85 -2.46 -5.10 -3.35
CA GLN A 85 -3.70 -5.49 -4.02
C GLN A 85 -4.16 -4.45 -5.05
N ALA A 86 -3.94 -3.15 -4.80
CA ALA A 86 -4.25 -2.08 -5.76
C ALA A 86 -3.27 -2.02 -6.94
N ALA A 87 -2.09 -2.63 -6.81
CA ALA A 87 -1.09 -2.71 -7.88
C ALA A 87 -1.31 -3.92 -8.83
N ALA A 88 -2.07 -4.92 -8.40
CA ALA A 88 -2.37 -6.14 -9.15
C ALA A 88 -3.43 -5.92 -10.24
#